data_AF-A0A964YQ47-F1
#
_entry.id   AF-A0A964YQ47-F1
#
_cell.length_a   1.000
_cell.length_b   1.000
_cell.length_c   1.000
_cell.angle_alpha   90.00
_cell.angle_beta   90.00
_cell.angle_gamma   90.00
#
_symmetry.space_group_name_H-M   'P 1'
#
loop_
_entity.id
_entity.type
_entity.pdbx_description
1 polymer ?
#
loop_
_entity_poly.entity_id
_entity_poly.type
_entity_poly.pdbx_seq_one_letter_code
_entity_poly.pdbx_strand_id
1 'polypeptide(L)'
;TIPYNGLKLDEDKAASLNQIYNPLGFSFVVGENPFMIADPNAGMFGVRPAVPGEKILLSAPLDSVKCHQMGSVFPFRNEFVLTQDELTSLQIRIDEFNAIIRQKATTYGFALVETDNFYSKLPSGFAFNGVTLSAKFVSGGVFSLDGIHLNPRGNALLANEFIQAINVKFKSNIPLINALFYPMKHIYTFALLAVFAFKGLAQPCLNGRYASEVFPNYTLTSNITYGSNTSFSGSTTTLKLDFYEPTGDNEVNRPLILWVHGGSFLGGSKTDPDMTALSQRFARKGYACASVDYRLGFFPIDSANAVKAVVRAVQDLRAAIRFFYKDKQTTDTYRIDTNRIYIGGSSAGAITSLHVAYLDNECEISDYLNQNTINQLGGLEGSSGNPGYSSDVKGVINLCGALAKYVWLEAGDVPMVSIHGTADGTVKYNRGIVNPGTALMYLDGSRMLHERACAVNVSSDFYTFSGAGHCPYIGNAAYMDTTERFIRDFMVNQLGCNEAPLQVANVPLQQAILYASTYCDGTPANETCIAGIEEELGNESAVIYPNPSTGFSMFTAENTVHHLAVYDALGRQLYNVTGLFKEKALEIENLQKGTYWVRFQLENGSVGVKQWVIH
;
A
#
# COMPACT_ATOMS: atom_id res chain seq x y z
N THR A 1 -17.34 10.71 16.82
CA THR A 1 -17.20 10.80 18.29
C THR A 1 -18.01 9.70 18.91
N ILE A 2 -17.57 9.16 20.04
CA ILE A 2 -18.30 8.13 20.79
C ILE A 2 -19.34 8.84 21.68
N PRO A 3 -20.57 8.31 21.85
CA PRO A 3 -21.54 8.87 22.79
C PRO A 3 -20.95 8.99 24.21
N TYR A 4 -21.31 10.06 24.93
CA TYR A 4 -20.84 10.29 26.31
C TYR A 4 -21.21 9.14 27.26
N ASN A 5 -22.31 8.42 26.96
CA ASN A 5 -22.89 7.33 27.74
C ASN A 5 -22.68 5.94 27.16
N GLY A 6 -21.59 5.71 26.43
CA GLY A 6 -21.29 4.41 25.82
C GLY A 6 -20.69 3.37 26.78
N LEU A 7 -20.64 3.62 28.10
CA LEU A 7 -20.09 2.68 29.07
C LEU A 7 -21.15 1.66 29.46
N LYS A 8 -21.13 0.49 28.81
CA LYS A 8 -22.07 -0.59 29.10
C LYS A 8 -21.56 -1.52 30.21
N LEU A 9 -22.30 -1.59 31.30
CA LEU A 9 -21.93 -2.33 32.51
C LEU A 9 -22.85 -3.54 32.75
N ASP A 10 -22.26 -4.64 33.18
CA ASP A 10 -22.96 -5.77 33.82
C ASP A 10 -23.03 -5.54 35.34
N GLU A 11 -23.69 -6.46 36.05
CA GLU A 11 -23.93 -6.35 37.49
C GLU A 11 -22.64 -6.24 38.30
N ASP A 12 -21.63 -7.06 37.98
CA ASP A 12 -20.35 -7.09 38.68
C ASP A 12 -19.53 -5.81 38.45
N LYS A 13 -19.51 -5.28 37.22
CA LYS A 13 -18.79 -4.03 36.90
C LYS A 13 -19.48 -2.81 37.49
N ALA A 14 -20.82 -2.77 37.49
CA ALA A 14 -21.57 -1.69 38.14
C ALA A 14 -21.30 -1.67 39.65
N ALA A 15 -21.29 -2.83 40.31
CA ALA A 15 -20.96 -2.95 41.73
C ALA A 15 -19.52 -2.48 42.02
N SER A 16 -18.56 -2.87 41.17
CA SER A 16 -17.14 -2.51 41.31
C SER A 16 -16.91 -1.00 41.13
N LEU A 17 -17.52 -0.38 40.11
CA LEU A 17 -17.42 1.07 39.91
C LEU A 17 -18.10 1.86 41.03
N ASN A 18 -19.22 1.37 41.56
CA ASN A 18 -19.86 1.96 42.72
C ASN A 18 -18.99 1.92 43.98
N GLN A 19 -18.19 0.86 44.19
CA GLN A 19 -17.22 0.84 45.29
C GLN A 19 -16.14 1.93 45.15
N ILE A 20 -15.71 2.21 43.92
CA ILE A 20 -14.67 3.21 43.62
C ILE A 20 -15.23 4.63 43.72
N TYR A 21 -16.42 4.88 43.16
CA TYR A 21 -16.91 6.23 42.90
C TYR A 21 -18.06 6.70 43.80
N ASN A 22 -18.73 5.82 44.56
CA ASN A 22 -19.71 6.26 45.57
C ASN A 22 -19.12 7.23 46.59
N PRO A 23 -17.87 7.07 47.09
CA PRO A 23 -17.26 8.05 47.98
C PRO A 23 -17.10 9.45 47.36
N LEU A 24 -17.09 9.52 46.01
CA LEU A 24 -17.05 10.76 45.24
C LEU A 24 -18.44 11.27 44.85
N GLY A 25 -19.51 10.58 45.26
CA GLY A 25 -20.90 10.96 45.00
C GLY A 25 -21.44 10.51 43.64
N PHE A 26 -20.75 9.62 42.93
CA PHE A 26 -21.22 9.10 41.64
C PHE A 26 -21.68 7.65 41.77
N SER A 27 -22.72 7.29 41.02
CA SER A 27 -23.27 5.92 40.99
C SER A 27 -23.52 5.43 39.57
N PHE A 28 -23.42 4.12 39.40
CA PHE A 28 -23.50 3.38 38.15
C PHE A 28 -24.57 2.30 38.24
N VAL A 29 -25.26 2.06 37.13
CA VAL A 29 -26.32 1.05 37.00
C VAL A 29 -25.96 -0.02 35.98
N VAL A 30 -26.65 -1.14 35.98
CA VAL A 30 -26.56 -2.14 34.90
C VAL A 30 -27.07 -1.50 33.61
N GLY A 31 -26.32 -1.63 32.52
CA GLY A 31 -26.63 -1.01 31.23
C GLY A 31 -25.73 0.18 30.90
N GLU A 32 -26.27 1.15 30.16
CA GLU A 32 -25.51 2.30 29.63
C GLU A 32 -25.28 3.37 30.72
N ASN A 33 -24.02 3.76 30.90
CA ASN A 33 -23.60 4.79 31.84
C ASN A 33 -22.68 5.81 31.14
N PRO A 34 -22.54 7.03 31.69
CA PRO A 34 -21.49 7.95 31.27
C PRO A 34 -20.09 7.35 31.44
N PHE A 35 -19.18 7.68 30.52
CA PHE A 35 -17.76 7.46 30.74
C PHE A 35 -17.24 8.40 31.85
N MET A 36 -16.27 7.94 32.63
CA MET A 36 -15.51 8.79 33.53
C MET A 36 -14.46 9.57 32.76
N ILE A 37 -14.32 10.87 33.08
CA ILE A 37 -13.35 11.77 32.46
C ILE A 37 -12.53 12.50 33.53
N ALA A 38 -11.30 12.83 33.18
CA ALA A 38 -10.48 13.77 33.93
C ALA A 38 -10.89 15.18 33.50
N ASP A 39 -11.31 15.99 34.47
CA ASP A 39 -11.67 17.39 34.27
C ASP A 39 -11.01 18.20 35.40
N PRO A 40 -10.03 19.06 35.10
CA PRO A 40 -9.38 19.91 36.09
C PRO A 40 -10.33 20.81 36.87
N ASN A 41 -11.52 21.08 36.34
CA ASN A 41 -12.55 21.88 36.99
C ASN A 41 -13.49 21.04 37.87
N ALA A 42 -13.37 19.70 37.85
CA ALA A 42 -14.20 18.78 38.63
C ALA A 42 -13.68 18.58 40.06
N GLY A 43 -13.93 19.56 40.93
CA GLY A 43 -13.76 19.44 42.37
C GLY A 43 -12.37 18.95 42.83
N MET A 44 -12.30 18.40 44.04
CA MET A 44 -11.02 18.06 44.71
C MET A 44 -10.21 16.95 44.02
N PHE A 45 -10.85 16.10 43.22
CA PHE A 45 -10.22 14.92 42.61
C PHE A 45 -10.01 15.03 41.10
N GLY A 46 -10.51 16.10 40.46
CA GLY A 46 -10.32 16.36 39.04
C GLY A 46 -10.93 15.31 38.12
N VAL A 47 -11.98 14.61 38.58
CA VAL A 47 -12.65 13.54 37.82
C VAL A 47 -14.16 13.64 37.98
N ARG A 48 -14.90 13.36 36.91
CA ARG A 48 -16.36 13.30 36.92
C ARG A 48 -16.91 12.42 35.80
N PRO A 49 -18.19 12.02 35.87
CA PRO A 49 -18.90 11.47 34.73
C PRO A 49 -18.98 12.52 33.60
N ALA A 50 -18.87 12.07 32.35
CA ALA A 50 -19.18 12.88 31.19
C ALA A 50 -20.67 13.28 31.21
N VAL A 51 -20.98 14.48 30.72
CA VAL A 51 -22.35 14.99 30.67
C VAL A 51 -22.91 14.97 29.24
N PRO A 52 -24.24 14.98 29.06
CA PRO A 52 -24.84 15.02 27.73
C PRO A 52 -24.32 16.20 26.91
N GLY A 53 -23.88 15.93 25.68
CA GLY A 53 -23.31 16.94 24.78
C GLY A 53 -21.80 16.80 24.58
N GLU A 54 -21.09 16.35 25.63
CA GLU A 54 -19.64 16.11 25.58
C GLU A 54 -19.28 14.98 24.61
N LYS A 55 -18.07 15.05 24.06
CA LYS A 55 -17.61 14.12 23.03
C LYS A 55 -16.36 13.39 23.48
N ILE A 56 -16.34 12.08 23.29
CA ILE A 56 -15.11 11.30 23.33
C ILE A 56 -14.55 11.22 21.91
N LEU A 57 -13.27 11.54 21.76
CA LEU A 57 -12.56 11.59 20.49
C LEU A 57 -12.30 10.18 19.95
N LEU A 58 -12.27 10.06 18.61
CA LEU A 58 -11.94 8.79 17.94
C LEU A 58 -10.46 8.39 18.08
N SER A 59 -9.60 9.33 18.50
CA SER A 59 -8.20 9.10 18.82
C SER A 59 -7.99 8.41 20.18
N ALA A 60 -9.05 8.19 20.96
CA ALA A 60 -8.96 7.46 22.21
C ALA A 60 -8.46 6.02 21.97
N PRO A 61 -7.36 5.57 22.59
CA PRO A 61 -6.79 4.25 22.34
C PRO A 61 -7.76 3.15 22.77
N LEU A 62 -8.36 2.47 21.80
CA LEU A 62 -9.40 1.46 22.04
C LEU A 62 -8.90 0.27 22.86
N ASP A 63 -7.62 -0.08 22.72
CA ASP A 63 -6.99 -1.13 23.53
C ASP A 63 -6.92 -0.72 25.00
N SER A 64 -6.65 0.56 25.30
CA SER A 64 -6.69 1.06 26.67
C SER A 64 -8.10 1.13 27.25
N VAL A 65 -9.12 1.39 26.40
CA VAL A 65 -10.53 1.32 26.81
C VAL A 65 -10.90 -0.13 27.15
N LYS A 66 -10.51 -1.10 26.33
CA LYS A 66 -10.87 -2.53 26.49
C LYS A 66 -10.05 -3.25 27.55
N CYS A 67 -8.73 -3.11 27.51
CA CYS A 67 -7.78 -3.88 28.31
C CYS A 67 -7.38 -3.17 29.61
N HIS A 68 -7.41 -1.84 29.62
CA HIS A 68 -6.98 -1.02 30.76
C HIS A 68 -8.12 -0.21 31.39
N GLN A 69 -9.38 -0.51 31.06
CA GLN A 69 -10.56 0.07 31.71
C GLN A 69 -10.62 1.62 31.63
N MET A 70 -9.99 2.20 30.60
CA MET A 70 -10.00 3.65 30.36
C MET A 70 -11.41 4.12 29.96
N GLY A 71 -11.86 5.23 30.53
CA GLY A 71 -13.26 5.69 30.49
C GLY A 71 -14.16 5.08 31.56
N SER A 72 -13.65 4.19 32.42
CA SER A 72 -14.42 3.58 33.53
C SER A 72 -13.68 3.71 34.86
N VAL A 73 -12.87 2.71 35.25
CA VAL A 73 -12.02 2.76 36.46
C VAL A 73 -10.93 3.83 36.32
N PHE A 74 -10.35 3.94 35.13
CA PHE A 74 -9.43 5.02 34.81
C PHE A 74 -10.16 6.04 33.94
N PRO A 75 -10.31 7.30 34.38
CA PRO A 75 -11.00 8.31 33.58
C PRO A 75 -10.30 8.56 32.24
N PHE A 76 -11.06 8.90 31.20
CA PHE A 76 -10.46 9.44 29.97
C PHE A 76 -9.69 10.70 30.30
N ARG A 77 -8.44 10.76 29.88
CA ARG A 77 -7.61 11.96 30.02
C ARG A 77 -8.18 13.10 29.16
N ASN A 78 -7.89 14.34 29.57
CA ASN A 78 -8.47 15.54 28.94
C ASN A 78 -8.23 15.60 27.43
N GLU A 79 -7.10 15.08 26.92
CA GLU A 79 -6.81 15.10 25.48
C GLU A 79 -7.73 14.21 24.62
N PHE A 80 -8.53 13.33 25.24
CA PHE A 80 -9.47 12.45 24.55
C PHE A 80 -10.93 12.89 24.69
N VAL A 81 -11.18 14.01 25.37
CA VAL A 81 -12.51 14.50 25.70
C VAL A 81 -12.66 15.93 25.21
N LEU A 82 -13.82 16.26 24.64
CA LEU A 82 -14.25 17.64 24.44
C LEU A 82 -15.37 17.92 25.42
N THR A 83 -15.06 18.75 26.40
CA THR A 83 -16.02 19.26 27.40
C THR A 83 -16.99 20.25 26.77
N GLN A 84 -18.10 20.52 27.45
CA GLN A 84 -19.10 21.47 26.94
C GLN A 84 -18.54 22.89 26.79
N ASP A 85 -17.62 23.29 27.68
CA ASP A 85 -16.96 24.60 27.63
C ASP A 85 -15.98 24.70 26.44
N GLU A 86 -15.22 23.62 26.17
CA GLU A 86 -14.36 23.53 24.99
C GLU A 86 -15.19 23.54 23.71
N LEU A 87 -16.29 22.79 23.64
CA LEU A 87 -17.22 22.80 22.50
C LEU A 87 -17.82 24.18 22.27
N THR A 88 -18.18 24.89 23.34
CA THR A 88 -18.70 26.26 23.27
C THR A 88 -17.62 27.23 22.77
N SER A 89 -16.40 27.11 23.28
CA SER A 89 -15.26 27.93 22.85
C SER A 89 -14.90 27.69 21.39
N LEU A 90 -14.94 26.43 20.94
CA LEU A 90 -14.76 26.06 19.54
C LEU A 90 -15.84 26.67 18.65
N GLN A 91 -17.12 26.60 19.07
CA GLN A 91 -18.22 27.16 18.30
C GLN A 91 -18.10 28.69 18.17
N ILE A 92 -17.81 29.40 19.26
CA ILE A 92 -17.56 30.85 19.24
C ILE A 92 -16.45 31.18 18.24
N ARG A 93 -15.36 30.41 18.27
CA ARG A 93 -14.22 30.64 17.37
C ARG A 93 -14.55 30.36 15.91
N ILE A 94 -15.32 29.31 15.63
CA ILE A 94 -15.83 29.00 14.28
C ILE A 94 -16.70 30.15 13.78
N ASP A 95 -17.61 30.65 14.61
CA ASP A 95 -18.51 31.75 14.26
C ASP A 95 -17.74 33.05 13.96
N GLU A 96 -16.70 33.35 14.74
CA GLU A 96 -15.78 34.47 14.48
C GLU A 96 -15.08 34.34 13.11
N PHE A 97 -14.50 33.17 12.80
CA PHE A 97 -13.85 32.94 11.50
C PHE A 97 -14.86 33.03 10.35
N ASN A 98 -16.04 32.42 10.50
CA ASN A 98 -17.09 32.47 9.50
C ASN A 98 -17.59 33.91 9.25
N ALA A 99 -17.69 34.73 10.30
CA ALA A 99 -18.01 36.15 10.17
C ALA A 99 -16.95 36.91 9.35
N ILE A 100 -15.67 36.65 9.60
CA ILE A 100 -14.55 37.25 8.83
C ILE A 100 -14.61 36.80 7.37
N ILE A 101 -14.81 35.50 7.10
CA ILE A 101 -14.89 34.95 5.74
C ILE A 101 -16.06 35.58 4.98
N ARG A 102 -17.26 35.67 5.60
CA ARG A 102 -18.43 36.33 5.03
C ARG A 102 -18.17 37.80 4.70
N GLN A 103 -17.53 38.51 5.62
CA GLN A 103 -17.16 39.91 5.41
C GLN A 103 -16.22 40.04 4.21
N LYS A 104 -15.15 39.24 4.15
CA LYS A 104 -14.18 39.26 3.05
C LYS A 104 -14.82 38.89 1.71
N ALA A 105 -15.67 37.85 1.68
CA ALA A 105 -16.40 37.45 0.48
C ALA A 105 -17.33 38.56 -0.02
N THR A 106 -17.97 39.29 0.90
CA THR A 106 -18.80 40.46 0.55
C THR A 106 -17.94 41.60 0.00
N THR A 107 -16.85 41.95 0.67
CA THR A 107 -15.93 43.04 0.26
C THR A 107 -15.34 42.82 -1.12
N TYR A 108 -14.89 41.60 -1.42
CA TYR A 108 -14.22 41.29 -2.69
C TYR A 108 -15.15 40.66 -3.74
N GLY A 109 -16.44 40.55 -3.44
CA GLY A 109 -17.42 40.02 -4.38
C GLY A 109 -17.23 38.53 -4.71
N PHE A 110 -16.68 37.72 -3.81
CA PHE A 110 -16.51 36.29 -4.02
C PHE A 110 -17.83 35.51 -3.87
N ALA A 111 -17.90 34.35 -4.53
CA ALA A 111 -18.90 33.34 -4.23
C ALA A 111 -18.57 32.72 -2.87
N LEU A 112 -19.57 32.61 -2.01
CA LEU A 112 -19.41 32.05 -0.67
C LEU A 112 -20.20 30.75 -0.55
N VAL A 113 -19.58 29.73 0.04
CA VAL A 113 -20.20 28.45 0.35
C VAL A 113 -20.29 28.27 1.85
N GLU A 114 -21.49 28.04 2.35
CA GLU A 114 -21.75 27.74 3.76
C GLU A 114 -21.65 26.23 3.96
N THR A 115 -20.43 25.72 4.14
CA THR A 115 -20.18 24.26 4.20
C THR A 115 -20.89 23.56 5.37
N ASP A 116 -21.24 24.29 6.43
CA ASP A 116 -22.04 23.78 7.56
C ASP A 116 -23.40 23.24 7.12
N ASN A 117 -23.99 23.81 6.07
CA ASN A 117 -25.25 23.33 5.50
C ASN A 117 -25.10 21.96 4.83
N PHE A 118 -23.92 21.64 4.33
CA PHE A 118 -23.61 20.31 3.79
C PHE A 118 -23.41 19.32 4.93
N TYR A 119 -22.52 19.64 5.87
CA TYR A 119 -22.18 18.73 6.97
C TYR A 119 -23.35 18.46 7.92
N SER A 120 -24.21 19.44 8.18
CA SER A 120 -25.41 19.27 9.04
C SER A 120 -26.45 18.29 8.49
N LYS A 121 -26.47 18.04 7.18
CA LYS A 121 -27.37 17.06 6.54
C LYS A 121 -26.86 15.62 6.63
N LEU A 122 -25.56 15.42 6.88
CA LEU A 122 -24.94 14.09 6.84
C LEU A 122 -25.42 13.16 7.97
N PRO A 123 -25.62 13.61 9.23
CA PRO A 123 -26.09 12.74 10.30
C PRO A 123 -27.48 12.13 10.04
N SER A 124 -28.43 12.91 9.53
CA SER A 124 -29.77 12.44 9.15
C SER A 124 -29.80 11.72 7.81
N GLY A 125 -28.81 12.00 6.96
CA GLY A 125 -28.72 11.51 5.60
C GLY A 125 -29.67 12.23 4.63
N PHE A 126 -29.36 12.16 3.35
CA PHE A 126 -30.17 12.74 2.29
C PHE A 126 -30.12 11.88 1.02
N ALA A 127 -31.14 11.98 0.17
CA ALA A 127 -31.16 11.30 -1.12
C ALA A 127 -30.44 12.15 -2.19
N PHE A 128 -29.51 11.55 -2.92
CA PHE A 128 -28.88 12.13 -4.10
C PHE A 128 -29.03 11.16 -5.27
N ASN A 129 -29.74 11.57 -6.33
CA ASN A 129 -30.04 10.73 -7.50
C ASN A 129 -30.60 9.34 -7.14
N GLY A 130 -31.48 9.28 -6.14
CA GLY A 130 -32.13 8.03 -5.70
C GLY A 130 -31.31 7.17 -4.72
N VAL A 131 -30.10 7.59 -4.35
CA VAL A 131 -29.25 6.90 -3.36
C VAL A 131 -29.20 7.69 -2.06
N THR A 132 -29.47 7.04 -0.93
CA THR A 132 -29.33 7.66 0.40
C THR A 132 -27.86 7.75 0.78
N LEU A 133 -27.39 8.97 1.08
CA LEU A 133 -26.03 9.28 1.51
C LEU A 133 -26.07 9.86 2.92
N SER A 134 -25.14 9.45 3.79
CA SER A 134 -25.08 9.87 5.19
C SER A 134 -23.66 9.77 5.78
N ALA A 135 -23.51 10.24 7.02
CA ALA A 135 -22.30 10.08 7.82
C ALA A 135 -22.11 8.67 8.41
N LYS A 136 -23.02 7.72 8.14
CA LYS A 136 -22.93 6.38 8.71
C LYS A 136 -21.64 5.69 8.26
N PHE A 137 -20.83 5.23 9.22
CA PHE A 137 -19.57 4.55 8.93
C PHE A 137 -19.81 3.33 8.02
N VAL A 138 -18.96 3.16 7.00
CA VAL A 138 -19.02 2.11 5.95
C VAL A 138 -20.22 2.20 5.00
N SER A 139 -21.45 2.36 5.49
CA SER A 139 -22.66 2.29 4.67
C SER A 139 -23.27 3.64 4.26
N GLY A 140 -22.78 4.75 4.82
CA GLY A 140 -23.29 6.10 4.56
C GLY A 140 -22.75 6.71 3.26
N GLY A 141 -21.62 6.22 2.76
CA GLY A 141 -21.12 6.53 1.42
C GLY A 141 -20.53 7.93 1.21
N VAL A 142 -20.41 8.74 2.26
CA VAL A 142 -19.83 10.10 2.19
C VAL A 142 -18.40 10.16 2.74
N PHE A 143 -18.11 9.45 3.83
CA PHE A 143 -16.77 9.41 4.44
C PHE A 143 -15.94 8.22 3.95
N SER A 144 -14.63 8.34 4.10
CA SER A 144 -13.65 7.30 3.86
C SER A 144 -13.61 6.28 5.02
N LEU A 145 -12.82 5.20 4.90
CA LEU A 145 -12.69 4.19 5.95
C LEU A 145 -11.96 4.68 7.21
N ASP A 146 -11.29 5.83 7.13
CA ASP A 146 -10.73 6.50 8.33
C ASP A 146 -11.81 7.15 9.21
N GLY A 147 -13.05 7.29 8.70
CA GLY A 147 -14.15 7.93 9.40
C GLY A 147 -13.97 9.44 9.63
N ILE A 148 -12.95 10.06 9.03
CA ILE A 148 -12.58 11.47 9.22
C ILE A 148 -12.70 12.24 7.89
N HIS A 149 -12.08 11.73 6.82
CA HIS A 149 -12.05 12.43 5.53
C HIS A 149 -13.22 12.03 4.62
N LEU A 150 -13.68 12.96 3.78
CA LEU A 150 -14.62 12.64 2.72
C LEU A 150 -13.98 11.68 1.71
N ASN A 151 -14.73 10.68 1.25
CA ASN A 151 -14.30 9.84 0.14
C ASN A 151 -14.49 10.60 -1.20
N PRO A 152 -14.09 10.03 -2.37
CA PRO A 152 -14.26 10.71 -3.65
C PRO A 152 -15.69 11.17 -3.96
N ARG A 153 -16.70 10.39 -3.54
CA ARG A 153 -18.12 10.75 -3.66
C ARG A 153 -18.51 11.88 -2.72
N GLY A 154 -18.07 11.85 -1.47
CA GLY A 154 -18.28 12.95 -0.51
C GLY A 154 -17.67 14.26 -1.00
N ASN A 155 -16.46 14.21 -1.54
CA ASN A 155 -15.79 15.38 -2.15
C ASN A 155 -16.56 15.91 -3.37
N ALA A 156 -17.10 15.03 -4.23
CA ALA A 156 -17.91 15.44 -5.36
C ALA A 156 -19.22 16.14 -4.94
N LEU A 157 -19.85 15.69 -3.84
CA LEU A 157 -21.03 16.36 -3.28
C LEU A 157 -20.67 17.74 -2.72
N LEU A 158 -19.56 17.84 -1.98
CA LEU A 158 -19.09 19.12 -1.46
C LEU A 158 -18.75 20.08 -2.61
N ALA A 159 -18.09 19.60 -3.67
CA ALA A 159 -17.80 20.39 -4.86
C ALA A 159 -19.06 20.96 -5.52
N ASN A 160 -20.18 20.23 -5.49
CA ASN A 160 -21.45 20.75 -6.00
C ASN A 160 -21.96 21.98 -5.21
N GLU A 161 -21.72 22.05 -3.90
CA GLU A 161 -22.06 23.23 -3.10
C GLU A 161 -21.25 24.46 -3.58
N PHE A 162 -19.98 24.27 -3.93
CA PHE A 162 -19.14 25.32 -4.54
C PHE A 162 -19.63 25.73 -5.93
N ILE A 163 -19.94 24.76 -6.78
CA ILE A 163 -20.47 25.02 -8.13
C ILE A 163 -21.78 25.81 -8.04
N GLN A 164 -22.67 25.45 -7.11
CA GLN A 164 -23.92 26.17 -6.89
C GLN A 164 -23.69 27.62 -6.45
N ALA A 165 -22.81 27.85 -5.48
CA ALA A 165 -22.48 29.21 -5.04
C ALA A 165 -21.91 30.08 -6.18
N ILE A 166 -21.02 29.51 -7.00
CA ILE A 166 -20.43 30.16 -8.18
C ILE A 166 -21.52 30.51 -9.20
N ASN A 167 -22.37 29.55 -9.56
CA ASN A 167 -23.46 29.77 -10.52
C ASN A 167 -24.43 30.85 -10.03
N VAL A 168 -24.76 30.87 -8.74
CA VAL A 168 -25.64 31.89 -8.15
C VAL A 168 -25.00 33.28 -8.16
N LYS A 169 -23.75 33.39 -7.71
CA LYS A 169 -23.02 34.66 -7.56
C LYS A 169 -22.67 35.30 -8.90
N PHE A 170 -22.15 34.50 -9.82
CA PHE A 170 -21.58 34.98 -11.09
C PHE A 170 -22.51 34.74 -12.29
N LYS A 171 -23.72 34.22 -12.06
CA LYS A 171 -24.69 33.86 -13.12
C LYS A 171 -24.09 32.90 -14.16
N SER A 172 -23.18 32.04 -13.71
CA SER A 172 -22.55 31.02 -14.53
C SER A 172 -23.47 29.80 -14.70
N ASN A 173 -23.12 28.92 -15.64
CA ASN A 173 -23.85 27.68 -15.92
C ASN A 173 -22.91 26.45 -15.87
N ILE A 174 -22.17 26.33 -14.78
CA ILE A 174 -21.28 25.19 -14.56
C ILE A 174 -22.15 23.98 -14.17
N PRO A 175 -22.04 22.84 -14.88
CA PRO A 175 -22.85 21.67 -14.58
C PRO A 175 -22.50 21.06 -13.22
N LEU A 176 -23.50 20.55 -12.52
CA LEU A 176 -23.28 19.78 -11.29
C LEU A 176 -22.66 18.42 -11.61
N ILE A 177 -21.77 17.99 -10.73
CA ILE A 177 -21.11 16.70 -10.77
C ILE A 177 -22.09 15.62 -10.27
N ASN A 178 -22.25 14.53 -11.03
CA ASN A 178 -22.95 13.36 -10.49
C ASN A 178 -22.00 12.58 -9.56
N ALA A 179 -22.15 12.80 -8.26
CA ALA A 179 -21.32 12.17 -7.23
C ALA A 179 -21.33 10.62 -7.27
N LEU A 180 -22.37 10.00 -7.87
CA LEU A 180 -22.45 8.54 -8.01
C LEU A 180 -21.46 7.97 -9.03
N PHE A 181 -20.89 8.79 -9.92
CA PHE A 181 -19.83 8.36 -10.84
C PHE A 181 -18.49 8.16 -10.14
N TYR A 182 -18.36 8.66 -8.91
CA TYR A 182 -17.16 8.46 -8.12
C TYR A 182 -17.32 7.18 -7.27
N PRO A 183 -16.36 6.24 -7.38
CA PRO A 183 -16.42 4.98 -6.66
C PRO A 183 -16.29 5.24 -5.15
N MET A 184 -17.05 4.48 -4.36
CA MET A 184 -16.68 4.23 -2.98
C MET A 184 -15.59 3.16 -3.01
N LYS A 185 -14.54 3.25 -2.17
CA LYS A 185 -13.67 2.09 -1.94
C LYS A 185 -14.56 0.97 -1.36
N HIS A 186 -14.99 0.04 -2.21
CA HIS A 186 -15.97 -0.98 -1.85
C HIS A 186 -15.30 -2.03 -0.95
N ILE A 187 -15.75 -2.10 0.30
CA ILE A 187 -15.78 -3.35 1.05
C ILE A 187 -16.92 -4.16 0.43
N TYR A 188 -16.59 -5.18 -0.35
CA TYR A 188 -17.57 -6.13 -0.88
C TYR A 188 -18.13 -6.96 0.28
N THR A 189 -19.34 -6.65 0.73
CA THR A 189 -20.11 -7.54 1.60
C THR A 189 -20.77 -8.60 0.72
N PHE A 190 -20.28 -9.82 0.86
CA PHE A 190 -20.93 -11.10 0.55
C PHE A 190 -22.46 -11.04 0.77
N ALA A 191 -23.28 -10.91 -0.29
CA ALA A 191 -24.72 -11.27 -0.26
C ALA A 191 -25.47 -11.11 -1.62
N LEU A 192 -24.80 -10.95 -2.76
CA LEU A 192 -25.46 -10.80 -4.07
C LEU A 192 -24.78 -11.61 -5.18
N LEU A 193 -24.40 -12.85 -4.83
CA LEU A 193 -23.90 -13.87 -5.76
C LEU A 193 -25.01 -14.89 -6.05
N ALA A 194 -26.13 -14.40 -6.58
CA ALA A 194 -27.07 -15.22 -7.31
C ALA A 194 -27.80 -14.28 -8.28
N VAL A 195 -27.71 -14.57 -9.58
CA VAL A 195 -28.36 -13.83 -10.66
C VAL A 195 -27.63 -12.56 -11.14
N PHE A 196 -26.36 -12.70 -11.52
CA PHE A 196 -25.89 -12.06 -12.75
C PHE A 196 -25.32 -13.13 -13.67
N ALA A 197 -25.83 -13.12 -14.89
CA ALA A 197 -25.56 -14.09 -15.93
C ALA A 197 -24.05 -14.31 -16.14
N PHE A 198 -23.67 -15.58 -16.27
CA PHE A 198 -22.41 -16.02 -16.85
C PHE A 198 -22.18 -15.34 -18.22
N LYS A 199 -21.55 -14.17 -18.22
CA LYS A 199 -20.58 -13.85 -19.26
C LYS A 199 -19.26 -14.33 -18.69
N GLY A 200 -18.77 -15.46 -19.20
CA GLY A 200 -17.43 -15.93 -18.86
C GLY A 200 -16.46 -14.77 -19.02
N LEU A 201 -15.83 -14.35 -17.93
CA LEU A 201 -14.63 -13.53 -18.01
C LEU A 201 -13.63 -14.37 -18.79
N ALA A 202 -13.46 -14.06 -20.07
CA ALA A 202 -12.38 -14.66 -20.85
C ALA A 202 -11.08 -14.31 -20.11
N GLN A 203 -10.38 -15.33 -19.63
CA GLN A 203 -9.08 -15.10 -19.02
C GLN A 203 -8.20 -14.38 -20.05
N PRO A 204 -7.48 -13.30 -19.67
CA PRO A 204 -6.75 -12.48 -20.62
C PRO A 204 -5.68 -13.28 -21.39
N CYS A 205 -5.28 -14.44 -20.85
CA CYS A 205 -4.29 -15.33 -21.46
C CYS A 205 -4.86 -16.48 -22.31
N LEU A 206 -6.13 -16.38 -22.75
CA LEU A 206 -6.74 -17.37 -23.64
C LEU A 206 -5.85 -17.66 -24.86
N ASN A 207 -5.76 -18.94 -25.26
CA ASN A 207 -4.93 -19.41 -26.37
C ASN A 207 -3.43 -19.09 -26.23
N GLY A 208 -2.94 -18.89 -25.01
CA GLY A 208 -1.53 -18.63 -24.73
C GLY A 208 -1.10 -17.18 -24.92
N ARG A 209 -2.02 -16.25 -25.22
CA ARG A 209 -1.73 -14.81 -25.21
C ARG A 209 -1.15 -14.40 -23.85
N TYR A 210 -0.20 -13.47 -23.83
CA TYR A 210 0.57 -13.02 -22.66
C TYR A 210 1.45 -14.09 -21.99
N ALA A 211 1.13 -15.37 -22.18
CA ALA A 211 1.86 -16.50 -21.61
C ALA A 211 2.98 -17.01 -22.51
N SER A 212 2.71 -17.13 -23.81
CA SER A 212 3.54 -17.78 -24.82
C SER A 212 3.75 -16.88 -26.03
N GLU A 213 4.79 -17.13 -26.83
CA GLU A 213 4.98 -16.41 -28.10
C GLU A 213 3.91 -16.86 -29.11
N VAL A 214 2.82 -16.10 -29.21
CA VAL A 214 1.70 -16.37 -30.12
C VAL A 214 1.75 -15.52 -31.39
N PHE A 215 2.61 -14.49 -31.41
CA PHE A 215 2.87 -13.66 -32.60
C PHE A 215 4.26 -13.98 -33.16
N PRO A 216 4.38 -14.25 -34.48
CA PRO A 216 5.67 -14.58 -35.09
C PRO A 216 6.60 -13.38 -35.20
N ASN A 217 6.05 -12.16 -35.23
CA ASN A 217 6.78 -10.91 -35.45
C ASN A 217 6.28 -9.80 -34.51
N TYR A 218 7.11 -8.77 -34.36
CA TYR A 218 6.77 -7.52 -33.70
C TYR A 218 7.03 -6.34 -34.64
N THR A 219 6.33 -5.24 -34.41
CA THR A 219 6.52 -3.96 -35.07
C THR A 219 7.23 -3.02 -34.10
N LEU A 220 8.26 -2.31 -34.59
CA LEU A 220 9.00 -1.29 -33.85
C LEU A 220 8.74 0.09 -34.45
N THR A 221 8.28 1.02 -33.62
CA THR A 221 8.23 2.45 -33.93
C THR A 221 9.26 3.17 -33.06
N SER A 222 10.32 3.67 -33.67
CA SER A 222 11.44 4.28 -32.95
C SER A 222 11.35 5.79 -32.81
N ASN A 223 12.06 6.33 -31.81
CA ASN A 223 12.32 7.76 -31.60
C ASN A 223 11.07 8.61 -31.40
N ILE A 224 10.06 8.05 -30.72
CA ILE A 224 8.86 8.77 -30.31
C ILE A 224 9.24 9.72 -29.18
N THR A 225 9.05 11.02 -29.37
CA THR A 225 9.28 12.01 -28.31
C THR A 225 8.11 11.99 -27.31
N TYR A 226 8.41 11.75 -26.04
CA TYR A 226 7.39 11.78 -24.98
C TYR A 226 7.50 13.01 -24.07
N GLY A 227 8.64 13.71 -24.11
CA GLY A 227 8.88 14.86 -23.24
C GLY A 227 10.22 15.54 -23.49
N SER A 228 10.53 16.53 -22.66
CA SER A 228 11.83 17.21 -22.62
C SER A 228 12.01 17.92 -21.29
N ASN A 229 13.23 17.99 -20.79
CA ASN A 229 13.54 18.76 -19.59
C ASN A 229 15.02 19.16 -19.53
N THR A 230 15.37 20.04 -18.60
CA THR A 230 16.74 20.50 -18.37
C THR A 230 17.59 19.38 -17.78
N SER A 231 18.76 19.15 -18.39
CA SER A 231 19.78 18.20 -17.97
C SER A 231 20.54 18.72 -16.74
N PHE A 232 21.45 17.89 -16.21
CA PHE A 232 22.33 18.32 -15.11
C PHE A 232 23.25 19.49 -15.48
N SER A 233 23.56 19.69 -16.77
CA SER A 233 24.43 20.77 -17.25
C SER A 233 23.68 22.04 -17.64
N GLY A 234 22.35 22.07 -17.46
CA GLY A 234 21.51 23.20 -17.82
C GLY A 234 21.01 23.20 -19.27
N SER A 235 21.39 22.21 -20.09
CA SER A 235 20.91 22.08 -21.47
C SER A 235 19.57 21.35 -21.54
N THR A 236 18.71 21.69 -22.51
CA THR A 236 17.46 20.93 -22.75
C THR A 236 17.78 19.56 -23.34
N THR A 237 17.27 18.51 -22.70
CA THR A 237 17.28 17.13 -23.20
C THR A 237 15.90 16.78 -23.74
N THR A 238 15.83 16.30 -24.99
CA THR A 238 14.60 15.71 -25.54
C THR A 238 14.56 14.23 -25.16
N LEU A 239 13.45 13.80 -24.59
CA LEU A 239 13.25 12.44 -24.09
C LEU A 239 12.46 11.62 -25.10
N LYS A 240 12.99 10.44 -25.45
CA LYS A 240 12.46 9.59 -26.51
C LYS A 240 12.21 8.17 -26.01
N LEU A 241 11.30 7.49 -26.69
CA LEU A 241 11.04 6.07 -26.50
C LEU A 241 10.97 5.32 -27.82
N ASP A 242 11.17 4.02 -27.74
CA ASP A 242 10.96 3.05 -28.81
C ASP A 242 9.81 2.13 -28.40
N PHE A 243 8.77 2.05 -29.23
CA PHE A 243 7.57 1.27 -28.96
C PHE A 243 7.56 -0.03 -29.78
N TYR A 244 7.34 -1.14 -29.09
CA TYR A 244 7.30 -2.49 -29.62
C TYR A 244 5.91 -3.07 -29.42
N GLU A 245 5.31 -3.60 -30.47
CA GLU A 245 3.99 -4.22 -30.40
C GLU A 245 3.90 -5.47 -31.28
N PRO A 246 3.01 -6.43 -30.96
CA PRO A 246 2.75 -7.58 -31.84
C PRO A 246 2.26 -7.12 -33.22
N THR A 247 2.87 -7.65 -34.29
CA THR A 247 2.44 -7.34 -35.66
C THR A 247 1.10 -7.98 -35.99
N GLY A 248 0.16 -7.18 -36.51
CA GLY A 248 -1.16 -7.67 -36.94
C GLY A 248 -2.15 -7.95 -35.80
N ASP A 249 -1.83 -7.50 -34.59
CA ASP A 249 -2.71 -7.68 -33.42
C ASP A 249 -3.85 -6.66 -33.41
N ASN A 250 -5.05 -7.15 -33.08
CA ASN A 250 -6.28 -6.37 -33.04
C ASN A 250 -6.74 -6.04 -31.60
N GLU A 251 -6.04 -6.50 -30.58
CA GLU A 251 -6.34 -6.11 -29.19
C GLU A 251 -6.19 -4.60 -28.99
N VAL A 252 -7.15 -4.01 -28.28
CA VAL A 252 -7.26 -2.56 -28.09
C VAL A 252 -6.91 -2.10 -26.66
N ASN A 253 -6.72 -3.06 -25.74
CA ASN A 253 -6.37 -2.82 -24.35
C ASN A 253 -5.21 -3.74 -23.91
N ARG A 254 -4.02 -3.53 -24.48
CA ARG A 254 -2.84 -4.34 -24.18
C ARG A 254 -2.17 -3.90 -22.88
N PRO A 255 -1.78 -4.81 -21.97
CA PRO A 255 -0.87 -4.48 -20.88
C PRO A 255 0.44 -3.90 -21.45
N LEU A 256 0.93 -2.84 -20.81
CA LEU A 256 2.12 -2.12 -21.23
C LEU A 256 3.27 -2.42 -20.25
N ILE A 257 4.45 -2.71 -20.79
CA ILE A 257 5.70 -2.75 -20.00
C ILE A 257 6.61 -1.62 -20.48
N LEU A 258 6.92 -0.67 -19.60
CA LEU A 258 7.95 0.34 -19.86
C LEU A 258 9.29 -0.12 -19.32
N TRP A 259 10.28 -0.20 -20.20
CA TRP A 259 11.63 -0.63 -19.95
C TRP A 259 12.58 0.56 -19.83
N VAL A 260 13.39 0.56 -18.78
CA VAL A 260 14.36 1.60 -18.46
C VAL A 260 15.76 0.99 -18.45
N HIS A 261 16.63 1.55 -19.27
CA HIS A 261 17.97 1.02 -19.46
C HIS A 261 18.89 1.25 -18.24
N GLY A 262 19.98 0.49 -18.18
CA GLY A 262 21.02 0.65 -17.16
C GLY A 262 22.03 1.74 -17.53
N GLY A 263 23.25 1.68 -16.95
CA GLY A 263 24.33 2.61 -17.29
C GLY A 263 24.62 3.67 -16.23
N SER A 264 24.33 3.37 -14.96
CA SER A 264 24.76 4.16 -13.80
C SER A 264 24.30 5.62 -13.80
N PHE A 265 23.21 5.93 -14.51
CA PHE A 265 22.74 7.30 -14.79
C PHE A 265 23.74 8.18 -15.57
N LEU A 266 24.80 7.59 -16.14
CA LEU A 266 25.85 8.27 -16.91
C LEU A 266 25.83 7.90 -18.40
N GLY A 267 25.28 6.74 -18.74
CA GLY A 267 25.22 6.20 -20.10
C GLY A 267 24.01 5.28 -20.30
N GLY A 268 24.01 4.57 -21.43
CA GLY A 268 22.92 3.71 -21.86
C GLY A 268 21.90 4.43 -22.75
N SER A 269 20.96 3.67 -23.29
CA SER A 269 19.87 4.18 -24.12
C SER A 269 18.68 3.22 -24.15
N LYS A 270 17.55 3.69 -24.67
CA LYS A 270 16.40 2.84 -25.04
C LYS A 270 16.70 1.70 -26.03
N THR A 271 17.91 1.64 -26.58
CA THR A 271 18.38 0.58 -27.49
C THR A 271 19.32 -0.41 -26.82
N ASP A 272 19.46 -0.37 -25.49
CA ASP A 272 20.33 -1.30 -24.77
C ASP A 272 19.90 -2.77 -25.02
N PRO A 273 20.87 -3.72 -25.17
CA PRO A 273 20.58 -5.06 -25.69
C PRO A 273 19.56 -5.87 -24.88
N ASP A 274 19.54 -5.72 -23.56
CA ASP A 274 18.59 -6.38 -22.68
C ASP A 274 17.18 -5.77 -22.78
N MET A 275 17.07 -4.45 -22.83
CA MET A 275 15.79 -3.75 -22.98
C MET A 275 15.14 -4.09 -24.34
N THR A 276 15.93 -4.12 -25.40
CA THR A 276 15.46 -4.53 -26.73
C THR A 276 15.06 -6.01 -26.75
N ALA A 277 15.88 -6.91 -26.19
CA ALA A 277 15.56 -8.33 -26.15
C ALA A 277 14.26 -8.63 -25.38
N LEU A 278 14.08 -8.03 -24.20
CA LEU A 278 12.86 -8.17 -23.40
C LEU A 278 11.65 -7.56 -24.13
N SER A 279 11.78 -6.36 -24.70
CA SER A 279 10.70 -5.72 -25.47
C SER A 279 10.22 -6.60 -26.62
N GLN A 280 11.14 -7.21 -27.37
CA GLN A 280 10.82 -8.08 -28.50
C GLN A 280 10.13 -9.38 -28.05
N ARG A 281 10.66 -10.02 -27.00
CA ARG A 281 10.11 -11.27 -26.44
C ARG A 281 8.69 -11.05 -25.91
N PHE A 282 8.46 -9.99 -25.12
CA PHE A 282 7.14 -9.68 -24.57
C PHE A 282 6.16 -9.16 -25.65
N ALA A 283 6.62 -8.38 -26.64
CA ALA A 283 5.77 -8.00 -27.77
C ALA A 283 5.23 -9.23 -28.53
N ARG A 284 6.06 -10.26 -28.75
CA ARG A 284 5.62 -11.52 -29.38
C ARG A 284 4.66 -12.35 -28.52
N LYS A 285 4.57 -12.08 -27.21
CA LYS A 285 3.52 -12.65 -26.34
C LYS A 285 2.22 -11.84 -26.36
N GLY A 286 2.20 -10.66 -26.99
CA GLY A 286 1.00 -9.83 -27.14
C GLY A 286 0.97 -8.58 -26.26
N TYR A 287 2.04 -8.29 -25.53
CA TYR A 287 2.19 -7.06 -24.75
C TYR A 287 2.51 -5.86 -25.65
N ALA A 288 2.13 -4.66 -25.20
CA ALA A 288 2.80 -3.44 -25.64
C ALA A 288 4.07 -3.26 -24.80
N CYS A 289 5.18 -2.87 -25.42
CA CYS A 289 6.44 -2.58 -24.72
C CYS A 289 7.00 -1.24 -25.18
N ALA A 290 7.54 -0.46 -24.26
CA ALA A 290 8.19 0.81 -24.56
C ALA A 290 9.54 0.90 -23.86
N SER A 291 10.64 1.05 -24.58
CA SER A 291 11.94 1.32 -23.97
C SER A 291 12.20 2.83 -24.00
N VAL A 292 12.59 3.42 -22.88
CA VAL A 292 12.68 4.89 -22.72
C VAL A 292 14.10 5.37 -22.46
N ASP A 293 14.46 6.52 -23.04
CA ASP A 293 15.63 7.31 -22.66
C ASP A 293 15.25 8.23 -21.48
N TYR A 294 16.17 8.44 -20.53
CA TYR A 294 16.01 9.40 -19.45
C TYR A 294 17.22 10.35 -19.36
N ARG A 295 17.11 11.47 -18.62
CA ARG A 295 18.22 12.43 -18.49
C ARG A 295 19.42 11.78 -17.81
N LEU A 296 20.53 11.73 -18.53
CA LEU A 296 21.82 11.23 -18.05
C LEU A 296 22.74 12.34 -17.54
N GLY A 297 23.68 11.93 -16.71
CA GLY A 297 24.79 12.73 -16.23
C GLY A 297 24.56 13.38 -14.86
N PHE A 298 25.65 13.48 -14.12
CA PHE A 298 25.77 14.24 -12.89
C PHE A 298 27.26 14.50 -12.63
N PHE A 299 27.59 15.72 -12.18
CA PHE A 299 28.96 16.09 -11.85
C PHE A 299 28.94 17.11 -10.69
N PRO A 300 29.88 17.04 -9.74
CA PRO A 300 30.86 15.96 -9.53
C PRO A 300 30.22 14.59 -9.28
N ILE A 301 30.98 13.50 -9.49
CA ILE A 301 30.53 12.12 -9.23
C ILE A 301 30.58 11.90 -7.71
N ASP A 302 29.51 12.28 -7.04
CA ASP A 302 29.32 12.13 -5.60
C ASP A 302 27.89 11.67 -5.28
N SER A 303 27.63 11.33 -4.02
CA SER A 303 26.33 10.87 -3.56
C SER A 303 25.22 11.91 -3.78
N ALA A 304 25.48 13.19 -3.48
CA ALA A 304 24.50 14.25 -3.57
C ALA A 304 24.01 14.46 -5.02
N ASN A 305 24.91 14.46 -5.99
CA ASN A 305 24.55 14.66 -7.40
C ASN A 305 24.03 13.37 -8.05
N ALA A 306 24.43 12.19 -7.54
CA ALA A 306 23.80 10.92 -7.92
C ALA A 306 22.33 10.88 -7.51
N VAL A 307 21.96 11.31 -6.30
CA VAL A 307 20.55 11.38 -5.87
C VAL A 307 19.75 12.31 -6.78
N LYS A 308 20.29 13.47 -7.17
CA LYS A 308 19.63 14.35 -8.16
C LYS A 308 19.45 13.68 -9.52
N ALA A 309 20.38 12.82 -9.95
CA ALA A 309 20.24 12.05 -11.19
C ALA A 309 19.11 11.02 -11.10
N VAL A 310 18.98 10.32 -9.96
CA VAL A 310 17.85 9.42 -9.69
C VAL A 310 16.53 10.17 -9.77
N VAL A 311 16.41 11.32 -9.09
CA VAL A 311 15.18 12.14 -9.14
C VAL A 311 14.83 12.55 -10.57
N ARG A 312 15.82 13.01 -11.37
CA ARG A 312 15.57 13.34 -12.79
C ARG A 312 15.07 12.14 -13.58
N ALA A 313 15.66 10.96 -13.38
CA ALA A 313 15.23 9.73 -14.07
C ALA A 313 13.81 9.30 -13.66
N VAL A 314 13.47 9.41 -12.37
CA VAL A 314 12.11 9.15 -11.84
C VAL A 314 11.09 10.06 -12.51
N GLN A 315 11.35 11.36 -12.55
CA GLN A 315 10.48 12.35 -13.22
C GLN A 315 10.30 12.05 -14.72
N ASP A 316 11.38 11.60 -15.37
CA ASP A 316 11.37 11.29 -16.80
C ASP A 316 10.58 10.00 -17.09
N LEU A 317 10.66 8.99 -16.24
CA LEU A 317 9.83 7.79 -16.34
C LEU A 317 8.35 8.11 -16.05
N ARG A 318 8.06 8.94 -15.03
CA ARG A 318 6.69 9.43 -14.79
C ARG A 318 6.12 10.18 -15.99
N ALA A 319 6.92 10.99 -16.67
CA ALA A 319 6.50 11.66 -17.91
C ALA A 319 6.21 10.69 -19.07
N ALA A 320 6.94 9.58 -19.16
CA ALA A 320 6.65 8.52 -20.13
C ALA A 320 5.36 7.75 -19.79
N ILE A 321 5.08 7.51 -18.51
CA ILE A 321 3.80 6.90 -18.09
C ILE A 321 2.64 7.85 -18.45
N ARG A 322 2.76 9.14 -18.10
CA ARG A 322 1.77 10.17 -18.44
C ARG A 322 1.54 10.31 -19.94
N PHE A 323 2.57 10.07 -20.77
CA PHE A 323 2.43 10.04 -22.22
C PHE A 323 1.43 8.98 -22.69
N PHE A 324 1.48 7.77 -22.12
CA PHE A 324 0.53 6.70 -22.46
C PHE A 324 -0.87 6.92 -21.90
N TYR A 325 -0.99 7.49 -20.68
CA TYR A 325 -2.30 7.94 -20.17
C TYR A 325 -2.94 8.99 -21.07
N LYS A 326 -2.14 9.96 -21.54
CA LYS A 326 -2.59 10.98 -22.48
C LYS A 326 -3.01 10.39 -23.82
N ASP A 327 -2.20 9.51 -24.40
CA ASP A 327 -2.57 8.83 -25.65
C ASP A 327 -3.89 8.09 -25.48
N LYS A 328 -4.06 7.29 -24.42
CA LYS A 328 -5.30 6.54 -24.17
C LYS A 328 -6.55 7.43 -24.09
N GLN A 329 -6.43 8.62 -23.53
CA GLN A 329 -7.53 9.58 -23.40
C GLN A 329 -7.77 10.42 -24.65
N THR A 330 -6.87 10.35 -25.64
CA THR A 330 -6.94 11.18 -26.85
C THR A 330 -7.03 10.32 -28.10
N THR A 331 -5.91 9.89 -28.64
CA THR A 331 -5.82 9.18 -29.92
C THR A 331 -5.89 7.66 -29.79
N ASP A 332 -5.60 7.11 -28.61
CA ASP A 332 -5.45 5.68 -28.33
C ASP A 332 -4.60 4.96 -29.39
N THR A 333 -3.53 5.63 -29.85
CA THR A 333 -2.64 5.16 -30.91
C THR A 333 -1.97 3.85 -30.52
N TYR A 334 -1.54 3.75 -29.27
CA TYR A 334 -0.77 2.62 -28.76
C TYR A 334 -1.64 1.47 -28.27
N ARG A 335 -2.96 1.68 -28.15
CA ARG A 335 -3.93 0.63 -27.79
C ARG A 335 -3.56 -0.12 -26.51
N ILE A 336 -3.20 0.64 -25.48
CA ILE A 336 -2.75 0.14 -24.18
C ILE A 336 -3.89 0.20 -23.14
N ASP A 337 -3.82 -0.66 -22.13
CA ASP A 337 -4.67 -0.63 -20.94
C ASP A 337 -3.95 0.11 -19.81
N THR A 338 -4.43 1.30 -19.47
CA THR A 338 -3.87 2.13 -18.41
C THR A 338 -4.06 1.54 -17.01
N ASN A 339 -4.88 0.51 -16.83
CA ASN A 339 -4.98 -0.23 -15.55
C ASN A 339 -3.89 -1.32 -15.42
N ARG A 340 -3.08 -1.51 -16.46
CA ARG A 340 -2.10 -2.59 -16.59
C ARG A 340 -0.77 -2.07 -17.16
N ILE A 341 -0.28 -0.99 -16.58
CA ILE A 341 1.04 -0.43 -16.87
C ILE A 341 2.03 -0.98 -15.87
N TYR A 342 3.10 -1.60 -16.35
CA TYR A 342 4.21 -2.12 -15.55
C TYR A 342 5.47 -1.37 -15.95
N ILE A 343 6.34 -1.14 -14.98
CA ILE A 343 7.63 -0.46 -15.20
C ILE A 343 8.76 -1.37 -14.78
N GLY A 344 9.89 -1.30 -15.46
CA GLY A 344 11.01 -2.14 -15.13
C GLY A 344 12.29 -1.74 -15.82
N GLY A 345 13.39 -2.33 -15.39
CA GLY A 345 14.68 -2.04 -15.99
C GLY A 345 15.80 -2.82 -15.37
N SER A 346 17.01 -2.52 -15.82
CA SER A 346 18.25 -3.11 -15.31
C SER A 346 19.08 -2.07 -14.57
N SER A 347 19.69 -2.43 -13.45
CA SER A 347 20.65 -1.55 -12.74
C SER A 347 20.06 -0.17 -12.43
N ALA A 348 20.62 0.93 -12.97
CA ALA A 348 20.07 2.28 -12.85
C ALA A 348 18.60 2.40 -13.28
N GLY A 349 18.17 1.66 -14.30
CA GLY A 349 16.75 1.63 -14.71
C GLY A 349 15.86 0.88 -13.72
N ALA A 350 16.38 -0.15 -13.06
CA ALA A 350 15.70 -0.85 -11.98
C ALA A 350 15.56 0.05 -10.74
N ILE A 351 16.63 0.77 -10.37
CA ILE A 351 16.62 1.80 -9.33
C ILE A 351 15.56 2.86 -9.66
N THR A 352 15.56 3.40 -10.88
CA THR A 352 14.56 4.36 -11.35
C THR A 352 13.13 3.82 -11.21
N SER A 353 12.90 2.58 -11.63
CA SER A 353 11.57 1.97 -11.59
C SER A 353 11.07 1.74 -10.16
N LEU A 354 11.95 1.25 -9.28
CA LEU A 354 11.65 1.11 -7.85
C LEU A 354 11.31 2.46 -7.20
N HIS A 355 12.04 3.51 -7.54
CA HIS A 355 11.75 4.85 -7.01
C HIS A 355 10.49 5.47 -7.63
N VAL A 356 10.08 5.12 -8.85
CA VAL A 356 8.74 5.52 -9.32
C VAL A 356 7.65 4.81 -8.53
N ALA A 357 7.84 3.52 -8.21
CA ALA A 357 6.86 2.72 -7.50
C ALA A 357 6.72 3.08 -6.01
N TYR A 358 7.83 3.42 -5.34
CA TYR A 358 7.93 3.48 -3.87
C TYR A 358 8.61 4.77 -3.35
N LEU A 359 8.68 5.85 -4.13
CA LEU A 359 9.05 7.17 -3.60
C LEU A 359 7.89 8.11 -3.91
N ASP A 360 6.94 8.19 -2.99
CA ASP A 360 5.70 8.93 -3.17
C ASP A 360 5.59 10.14 -2.22
N ASN A 361 6.48 10.24 -1.23
CA ASN A 361 6.47 11.30 -0.24
C ASN A 361 7.82 12.03 -0.16
N GLU A 362 7.78 13.36 -0.16
CA GLU A 362 8.99 14.20 -0.14
C GLU A 362 9.82 14.04 1.15
N CYS A 363 9.18 13.64 2.25
CA CYS A 363 9.89 13.32 3.49
C CYS A 363 10.85 12.13 3.32
N GLU A 364 10.53 11.14 2.48
CA GLU A 364 11.33 9.92 2.35
C GLU A 364 12.76 10.22 1.89
N ILE A 365 12.88 11.23 1.00
CA ILE A 365 14.14 11.69 0.43
C ILE A 365 14.79 12.84 1.21
N SER A 366 14.18 13.33 2.30
CA SER A 366 14.64 14.55 2.99
C SER A 366 16.05 14.45 3.57
N ASP A 367 16.48 13.23 3.93
CA ASP A 367 17.85 12.96 4.40
C ASP A 367 18.91 13.13 3.29
N TYR A 368 18.49 13.11 2.03
CA TYR A 368 19.36 13.20 0.87
C TYR A 368 19.27 14.55 0.16
N LEU A 369 18.06 15.11 0.05
CA LEU A 369 17.79 16.39 -0.60
C LEU A 369 16.83 17.21 0.25
N ASN A 370 17.17 18.49 0.48
CA ASN A 370 16.22 19.42 1.10
C ASN A 370 15.07 19.78 0.15
N GLN A 371 13.95 20.24 0.72
CA GLN A 371 12.75 20.63 -0.01
C GLN A 371 13.02 21.64 -1.14
N ASN A 372 13.89 22.62 -0.89
CA ASN A 372 14.22 23.63 -1.90
C ASN A 372 14.87 23.00 -3.14
N THR A 373 15.72 22.00 -2.96
CA THR A 373 16.38 21.30 -4.07
C THR A 373 15.38 20.43 -4.84
N ILE A 374 14.47 19.75 -4.15
CA ILE A 374 13.39 18.98 -4.77
C ILE A 374 12.49 19.90 -5.62
N ASN A 375 12.07 21.03 -5.06
CA ASN A 375 11.28 22.04 -5.78
C ASN A 375 12.01 22.59 -7.00
N GLN A 376 13.30 22.89 -6.89
CA GLN A 376 14.14 23.35 -8.01
C GLN A 376 14.27 22.30 -9.13
N LEU A 377 14.23 21.01 -8.79
CA LEU A 377 14.19 19.93 -9.77
C LEU A 377 12.80 19.72 -10.40
N GLY A 378 11.75 20.35 -9.86
CA GLY A 378 10.37 20.22 -10.33
C GLY A 378 9.49 19.28 -9.52
N GLY A 379 9.82 19.03 -8.25
CA GLY A 379 9.08 18.12 -7.37
C GLY A 379 9.36 16.64 -7.67
N LEU A 380 8.77 15.71 -6.91
CA LEU A 380 8.89 14.27 -7.21
C LEU A 380 8.19 13.88 -8.52
N GLU A 381 7.06 14.52 -8.82
CA GLU A 381 6.28 14.22 -10.02
C GLU A 381 6.96 14.68 -11.32
N GLY A 382 7.71 15.78 -11.24
CA GLY A 382 8.48 16.33 -12.34
C GLY A 382 7.66 17.03 -13.42
N SER A 383 8.38 17.81 -14.24
CA SER A 383 7.82 18.64 -15.31
C SER A 383 8.23 18.19 -16.71
N SER A 384 8.81 16.99 -16.86
CA SER A 384 9.41 16.53 -18.12
C SER A 384 8.41 16.30 -19.26
N GLY A 385 7.11 16.28 -18.98
CA GLY A 385 6.08 16.19 -20.02
C GLY A 385 4.72 15.73 -19.50
N ASN A 386 3.70 16.02 -20.31
CA ASN A 386 2.30 15.57 -20.14
C ASN A 386 1.71 15.85 -18.73
N PRO A 387 1.79 17.09 -18.21
CA PRO A 387 1.23 17.40 -16.89
C PRO A 387 -0.29 17.19 -16.86
N GLY A 388 -0.81 16.79 -15.70
CA GLY A 388 -2.24 16.56 -15.48
C GLY A 388 -2.75 15.16 -15.84
N TYR A 389 -1.90 14.30 -16.40
CA TYR A 389 -2.19 12.87 -16.60
C TYR A 389 -1.60 12.05 -15.45
N SER A 390 -2.16 10.86 -15.19
CA SER A 390 -1.69 9.96 -14.13
C SER A 390 -0.32 9.36 -14.47
N SER A 391 0.49 9.11 -13.44
CA SER A 391 1.75 8.38 -13.49
C SER A 391 1.67 7.03 -12.75
N ASP A 392 0.46 6.55 -12.47
CA ASP A 392 0.23 5.31 -11.72
C ASP A 392 0.67 4.08 -12.51
N VAL A 393 1.10 3.05 -11.78
CA VAL A 393 1.53 1.76 -12.31
C VAL A 393 0.88 0.63 -11.55
N LYS A 394 0.95 -0.59 -12.11
CA LYS A 394 0.35 -1.80 -11.56
C LYS A 394 1.38 -2.78 -10.96
N GLY A 395 2.67 -2.58 -11.24
CA GLY A 395 3.75 -3.37 -10.68
C GLY A 395 5.11 -2.96 -11.22
N VAL A 396 6.17 -3.42 -10.55
CA VAL A 396 7.56 -3.09 -10.88
C VAL A 396 8.42 -4.33 -11.13
N ILE A 397 9.25 -4.28 -12.16
CA ILE A 397 10.20 -5.34 -12.56
C ILE A 397 11.62 -4.84 -12.26
N ASN A 398 12.21 -5.37 -11.19
CA ASN A 398 13.50 -4.97 -10.64
C ASN A 398 14.62 -5.95 -11.05
N LEU A 399 15.40 -5.60 -12.07
CA LEU A 399 16.51 -6.44 -12.52
C LEU A 399 17.85 -5.86 -12.02
N CYS A 400 18.39 -6.45 -10.96
CA CYS A 400 19.64 -6.02 -10.28
C CYS A 400 19.64 -4.55 -9.82
N GLY A 401 18.48 -4.06 -9.33
CA GLY A 401 18.33 -2.72 -8.74
C GLY A 401 18.29 -2.72 -7.21
N ALA A 402 18.09 -1.52 -6.66
CA ALA A 402 18.00 -1.26 -5.24
C ALA A 402 17.15 -0.01 -4.95
N LEU A 403 16.58 0.07 -3.75
CA LEU A 403 15.89 1.26 -3.23
C LEU A 403 16.83 1.99 -2.26
N ALA A 404 16.73 3.30 -2.11
CA ALA A 404 17.62 4.03 -1.20
C ALA A 404 17.47 3.58 0.26
N LYS A 405 16.24 3.35 0.68
CA LYS A 405 15.91 2.72 1.95
C LYS A 405 14.79 1.73 1.72
N TYR A 406 14.88 0.55 2.33
CA TYR A 406 13.83 -0.46 2.23
C TYR A 406 12.50 0.05 2.78
N VAL A 407 12.51 0.96 3.76
CA VAL A 407 11.29 1.43 4.46
C VAL A 407 10.32 2.16 3.53
N TRP A 408 10.80 2.73 2.42
CA TRP A 408 9.97 3.40 1.43
C TRP A 408 9.01 2.44 0.70
N LEU A 409 9.26 1.11 0.80
CA LEU A 409 8.27 0.11 0.44
C LEU A 409 7.29 -0.07 1.61
N GLU A 410 6.04 0.33 1.41
CA GLU A 410 4.98 0.39 2.41
C GLU A 410 3.82 -0.57 2.10
N ALA A 411 2.94 -0.77 3.09
CA ALA A 411 1.78 -1.64 2.93
C ALA A 411 0.77 -1.02 1.95
N GLY A 412 0.35 -1.81 0.95
CA GLY A 412 -0.59 -1.38 -0.09
C GLY A 412 0.08 -0.94 -1.39
N ASP A 413 1.41 -0.90 -1.42
CA ASP A 413 2.19 -0.64 -2.62
C ASP A 413 2.02 -1.70 -3.71
N VAL A 414 2.42 -1.32 -4.93
CA VAL A 414 2.32 -2.19 -6.10
C VAL A 414 3.25 -3.41 -5.96
N PRO A 415 2.84 -4.57 -6.52
CA PRO A 415 3.65 -5.79 -6.47
C PRO A 415 4.96 -5.64 -7.25
N MET A 416 5.98 -6.41 -6.86
CA MET A 416 7.25 -6.48 -7.60
C MET A 416 7.70 -7.88 -7.97
N VAL A 417 8.48 -7.95 -9.05
CA VAL A 417 9.33 -9.11 -9.37
C VAL A 417 10.79 -8.65 -9.39
N SER A 418 11.66 -9.42 -8.72
CA SER A 418 13.08 -9.11 -8.60
C SER A 418 13.95 -10.26 -9.11
N ILE A 419 15.03 -9.92 -9.79
CA ILE A 419 16.09 -10.88 -10.16
C ILE A 419 17.45 -10.27 -9.85
N HIS A 420 18.31 -10.99 -9.12
CA HIS A 420 19.58 -10.43 -8.66
C HIS A 420 20.68 -11.49 -8.46
N GLY A 421 21.92 -11.19 -8.86
CA GLY A 421 23.08 -12.05 -8.65
C GLY A 421 23.74 -11.87 -7.28
N THR A 422 24.09 -12.94 -6.58
CA THR A 422 24.63 -12.82 -5.21
C THR A 422 26.04 -12.24 -5.13
N ALA A 423 26.79 -12.26 -6.24
CA ALA A 423 28.14 -11.71 -6.34
C ALA A 423 28.15 -10.34 -7.06
N ASP A 424 27.03 -9.62 -7.05
CA ASP A 424 26.92 -8.30 -7.65
C ASP A 424 27.91 -7.31 -7.02
N GLY A 425 28.87 -6.88 -7.83
CA GLY A 425 29.93 -5.96 -7.47
C GLY A 425 29.46 -4.51 -7.37
N THR A 426 28.40 -4.16 -8.09
CA THR A 426 28.01 -2.77 -8.40
C THR A 426 26.81 -2.33 -7.60
N VAL A 427 25.69 -3.04 -7.69
CA VAL A 427 24.50 -2.84 -6.86
C VAL A 427 24.40 -4.07 -5.98
N LYS A 428 24.59 -3.93 -4.66
CA LYS A 428 24.64 -5.13 -3.82
C LYS A 428 23.30 -5.86 -3.83
N TYR A 429 23.37 -7.18 -3.90
CA TYR A 429 22.22 -8.08 -3.77
C TYR A 429 21.45 -7.86 -2.46
N ASN A 430 22.21 -7.65 -1.38
CA ASN A 430 21.73 -7.24 -0.05
C ASN A 430 21.99 -5.74 0.14
N ARG A 431 21.89 -5.22 1.37
CA ARG A 431 22.31 -3.84 1.66
C ARG A 431 23.81 -3.65 1.41
N GLY A 432 24.17 -2.56 0.76
CA GLY A 432 25.58 -2.19 0.61
C GLY A 432 25.81 -0.93 -0.21
N ILE A 433 27.08 -0.53 -0.32
CA ILE A 433 27.46 0.67 -1.06
C ILE A 433 27.35 0.39 -2.56
N VAL A 434 26.54 1.19 -3.26
CA VAL A 434 26.50 1.19 -4.72
C VAL A 434 27.80 1.78 -5.27
N ASN A 435 28.43 1.05 -6.20
CA ASN A 435 29.74 1.37 -6.73
C ASN A 435 29.83 1.13 -8.25
N PRO A 436 29.40 2.10 -9.07
CA PRO A 436 29.59 2.06 -10.53
C PRO A 436 31.02 2.39 -10.99
N GLY A 437 32.02 2.29 -10.10
CA GLY A 437 33.41 2.71 -10.31
C GLY A 437 33.91 3.66 -9.22
N THR A 438 32.98 4.41 -8.62
CA THR A 438 33.18 5.23 -7.42
C THR A 438 32.14 4.83 -6.38
N ALA A 439 32.55 4.62 -5.13
CA ALA A 439 31.62 4.36 -4.02
C ALA A 439 30.75 5.59 -3.76
N LEU A 440 29.42 5.44 -3.81
CA LEU A 440 28.47 6.58 -3.68
C LEU A 440 27.74 6.57 -2.34
N MET A 441 26.86 5.59 -2.13
CA MET A 441 25.97 5.55 -0.96
C MET A 441 25.45 4.14 -0.70
N TYR A 442 24.94 3.90 0.49
CA TYR A 442 24.21 2.66 0.79
C TYR A 442 22.85 2.66 0.09
N LEU A 443 22.52 1.52 -0.53
CA LEU A 443 21.19 1.19 -1.02
C LEU A 443 20.79 -0.20 -0.49
N ASP A 444 19.48 -0.48 -0.50
CA ASP A 444 18.89 -1.77 -0.15
C ASP A 444 18.55 -2.55 -1.43
N GLY A 445 19.34 -3.58 -1.71
CA GLY A 445 19.18 -4.46 -2.85
C GLY A 445 17.97 -5.37 -2.79
N SER A 446 17.72 -6.12 -3.87
CA SER A 446 16.54 -6.99 -4.02
C SER A 446 16.29 -7.94 -2.83
N ARG A 447 17.34 -8.43 -2.16
CA ARG A 447 17.17 -9.31 -0.99
C ARG A 447 16.54 -8.59 0.21
N MET A 448 16.94 -7.34 0.46
CA MET A 448 16.33 -6.50 1.50
C MET A 448 14.91 -6.13 1.13
N LEU A 449 14.66 -5.80 -0.14
CA LEU A 449 13.34 -5.43 -0.62
C LEU A 449 12.36 -6.60 -0.57
N HIS A 450 12.81 -7.82 -0.87
CA HIS A 450 11.98 -9.01 -0.72
C HIS A 450 11.60 -9.28 0.74
N GLU A 451 12.56 -9.15 1.67
CA GLU A 451 12.29 -9.25 3.12
C GLU A 451 11.25 -8.22 3.56
N ARG A 452 11.44 -6.97 3.11
CA ARG A 452 10.53 -5.87 3.43
C ARG A 452 9.14 -6.10 2.85
N ALA A 453 9.03 -6.49 1.58
CA ALA A 453 7.75 -6.74 0.94
C ALA A 453 6.93 -7.77 1.70
N CYS A 454 7.58 -8.85 2.14
CA CYS A 454 6.95 -9.82 3.02
C CYS A 454 6.48 -9.20 4.34
N ALA A 455 7.32 -8.39 5.00
CA ALA A 455 6.99 -7.74 6.26
C ALA A 455 5.77 -6.80 6.18
N VAL A 456 5.57 -6.13 5.03
CA VAL A 456 4.45 -5.21 4.79
C VAL A 456 3.33 -5.81 3.92
N ASN A 457 3.37 -7.12 3.68
CA ASN A 457 2.38 -7.85 2.87
C ASN A 457 2.19 -7.30 1.44
N VAL A 458 3.29 -6.88 0.80
CA VAL A 458 3.35 -6.56 -0.63
C VAL A 458 3.85 -7.79 -1.39
N SER A 459 3.12 -8.17 -2.45
CA SER A 459 3.51 -9.33 -3.27
C SER A 459 4.88 -9.12 -3.91
N SER A 460 5.79 -10.07 -3.69
CA SER A 460 7.16 -10.02 -4.22
C SER A 460 7.61 -11.39 -4.73
N ASP A 461 7.81 -11.50 -6.03
CA ASP A 461 8.47 -12.66 -6.64
C ASP A 461 9.97 -12.39 -6.69
N PHE A 462 10.81 -13.31 -6.21
CA PHE A 462 12.27 -13.11 -6.19
C PHE A 462 13.05 -14.32 -6.71
N TYR A 463 13.97 -14.07 -7.65
CA TYR A 463 14.87 -15.08 -8.17
C TYR A 463 16.34 -14.68 -7.97
N THR A 464 17.11 -15.59 -7.41
CA THR A 464 18.53 -15.40 -7.08
C THR A 464 19.43 -16.12 -8.07
N PHE A 465 20.34 -15.39 -8.73
CA PHE A 465 21.43 -16.03 -9.48
C PHE A 465 22.64 -16.25 -8.56
N SER A 466 22.77 -17.48 -8.04
CA SER A 466 23.87 -17.85 -7.15
C SER A 466 25.23 -17.69 -7.85
N GLY A 467 26.15 -16.96 -7.21
CA GLY A 467 27.51 -16.69 -7.70
C GLY A 467 27.60 -15.72 -8.88
N ALA A 468 26.49 -15.23 -9.41
CA ALA A 468 26.49 -14.35 -10.58
C ALA A 468 26.79 -12.89 -10.20
N GLY A 469 27.45 -12.18 -11.12
CA GLY A 469 27.76 -10.75 -11.00
C GLY A 469 26.59 -9.83 -11.37
N HIS A 470 26.90 -8.58 -11.70
CA HIS A 470 25.92 -7.54 -12.02
C HIS A 470 25.20 -7.81 -13.34
N CYS A 471 23.86 -7.81 -13.32
CA CYS A 471 22.99 -8.01 -14.50
C CYS A 471 23.42 -9.16 -15.42
N PRO A 472 23.49 -10.42 -14.93
CA PRO A 472 24.17 -11.51 -15.64
C PRO A 472 23.48 -11.94 -16.95
N TYR A 473 22.23 -11.53 -17.16
CA TYR A 473 21.48 -11.73 -18.40
C TYR A 473 21.92 -10.81 -19.55
N ILE A 474 22.66 -9.74 -19.27
CA ILE A 474 23.24 -8.89 -20.32
C ILE A 474 24.36 -9.68 -21.00
N GLY A 475 24.13 -10.07 -22.25
CA GLY A 475 25.10 -10.82 -23.07
C GLY A 475 25.13 -12.34 -22.81
N ASN A 476 24.22 -12.89 -22.01
CA ASN A 476 24.11 -14.34 -21.78
C ASN A 476 22.69 -14.84 -21.99
N ALA A 477 22.49 -15.66 -23.02
CA ALA A 477 21.18 -16.14 -23.43
C ALA A 477 20.49 -17.02 -22.36
N ALA A 478 21.22 -17.85 -21.63
CA ALA A 478 20.64 -18.73 -20.61
C ALA A 478 20.11 -17.94 -19.41
N TYR A 479 20.87 -16.92 -18.97
CA TYR A 479 20.39 -15.99 -17.95
C TYR A 479 19.21 -15.17 -18.47
N MET A 480 19.25 -14.68 -19.72
CA MET A 480 18.13 -13.96 -20.33
C MET A 480 16.85 -14.80 -20.41
N ASP A 481 16.94 -16.08 -20.79
CA ASP A 481 15.79 -16.98 -20.86
C ASP A 481 15.18 -17.23 -19.47
N THR A 482 16.02 -17.37 -18.45
CA THR A 482 15.57 -17.48 -17.05
C THR A 482 14.86 -16.21 -16.60
N THR A 483 15.47 -15.05 -16.91
CA THR A 483 14.92 -13.73 -16.60
C THR A 483 13.54 -13.53 -17.26
N GLU A 484 13.42 -13.81 -18.56
CA GLU A 484 12.16 -13.68 -19.29
C GLU A 484 11.07 -14.59 -18.70
N ARG A 485 11.38 -15.87 -18.45
CA ARG A 485 10.40 -16.83 -17.89
C ARG A 485 9.90 -16.41 -16.52
N PHE A 486 10.80 -15.93 -15.66
CA PHE A 486 10.43 -15.49 -14.32
C PHE A 486 9.56 -14.22 -14.35
N ILE A 487 9.92 -13.24 -15.19
CA ILE A 487 9.08 -12.04 -15.40
C ILE A 487 7.72 -12.47 -15.99
N ARG A 488 7.70 -13.38 -16.95
CA ARG A 488 6.45 -13.88 -17.55
C ARG A 488 5.52 -14.47 -16.50
N ASP A 489 6.04 -15.26 -15.57
CA ASP A 489 5.22 -15.90 -14.53
C ASP A 489 4.59 -14.86 -13.61
N PHE A 490 5.38 -13.86 -13.18
CA PHE A 490 4.86 -12.70 -12.47
C PHE A 490 3.76 -12.00 -13.27
N MET A 491 4.02 -11.69 -14.54
CA MET A 491 3.10 -10.92 -15.38
C MET A 491 1.76 -11.64 -15.59
N VAL A 492 1.75 -12.95 -15.83
CA VAL A 492 0.48 -13.67 -16.01
C VAL A 492 -0.32 -13.78 -14.71
N ASN A 493 0.36 -13.90 -13.56
CA ASN A 493 -0.28 -13.86 -12.25
C ASN A 493 -0.95 -12.50 -12.02
N GLN A 494 -0.26 -11.41 -12.34
CA GLN A 494 -0.83 -10.06 -12.24
C GLN A 494 -2.02 -9.82 -13.19
N LEU A 495 -2.09 -10.56 -14.29
CA LEU A 495 -3.22 -10.55 -15.22
C LEU A 495 -4.39 -11.45 -14.77
N GLY A 496 -4.23 -12.23 -13.69
CA GLY A 496 -5.24 -13.18 -13.21
C GLY A 496 -5.37 -14.43 -14.07
N CYS A 497 -4.28 -14.82 -14.74
CA CYS A 497 -4.22 -16.04 -15.52
C CYS A 497 -3.72 -17.23 -14.67
N ASN A 498 -4.00 -18.45 -15.13
CA ASN A 498 -3.76 -19.69 -14.37
C ASN A 498 -2.73 -20.61 -15.04
N GLU A 499 -1.81 -20.07 -15.82
CA GLU A 499 -0.79 -20.90 -16.45
C GLU A 499 0.22 -21.41 -15.43
N ALA A 500 0.75 -22.61 -15.69
CA ALA A 500 1.83 -23.17 -14.90
C ALA A 500 3.08 -22.27 -14.96
N PRO A 501 3.81 -22.11 -13.84
CA PRO A 501 5.06 -21.36 -13.83
C PRO A 501 6.12 -22.05 -14.70
N LEU A 502 6.81 -21.27 -15.52
CA LEU A 502 7.95 -21.70 -16.34
C LEU A 502 9.28 -21.62 -15.57
N GLN A 503 9.36 -20.73 -14.58
CA GLN A 503 10.50 -20.54 -13.72
C GLN A 503 10.01 -20.23 -12.30
N VAL A 504 10.12 -21.22 -11.41
CA VAL A 504 9.75 -21.03 -10.00
C VAL A 504 10.83 -20.21 -9.28
N ALA A 505 10.41 -19.38 -8.32
CA ALA A 505 11.30 -18.69 -7.41
C ALA A 505 12.19 -19.69 -6.66
N ASN A 506 13.47 -19.36 -6.49
CA ASN A 506 14.38 -20.16 -5.67
C ASN A 506 14.51 -19.57 -4.26
N VAL A 507 15.04 -20.35 -3.34
CA VAL A 507 15.26 -19.89 -1.96
C VAL A 507 16.20 -18.67 -1.99
N PRO A 508 15.77 -17.51 -1.45
CA PRO A 508 16.63 -16.34 -1.36
C PRO A 508 17.90 -16.67 -0.59
N LEU A 509 19.06 -16.31 -1.14
CA LEU A 509 20.35 -16.48 -0.46
C LEU A 509 20.66 -15.26 0.41
N GLN A 510 21.66 -15.39 1.28
CA GLN A 510 22.12 -14.38 2.25
C GLN A 510 21.02 -13.95 3.25
N GLN A 511 21.40 -13.80 4.52
CA GLN A 511 20.46 -13.29 5.53
C GLN A 511 20.17 -11.81 5.27
N ALA A 512 18.90 -11.41 5.29
CA ALA A 512 18.51 -10.00 5.37
C ALA A 512 18.13 -9.67 6.81
N ILE A 513 18.62 -8.55 7.31
CA ILE A 513 18.21 -8.01 8.60
C ILE A 513 17.75 -6.58 8.33
N LEU A 514 16.45 -6.35 8.46
CA LEU A 514 15.89 -5.00 8.37
C LEU A 514 16.42 -4.17 9.53
N TYR A 515 17.20 -3.13 9.23
CA TYR A 515 17.80 -2.25 10.23
C TYR A 515 16.77 -1.26 10.75
N ALA A 516 16.85 -0.84 12.02
CA ALA A 516 15.91 0.11 12.60
C ALA A 516 15.77 1.38 11.74
N SER A 517 14.54 1.72 11.37
CA SER A 517 14.20 2.90 10.57
C SER A 517 12.85 3.45 11.04
N THR A 518 12.48 4.63 10.55
CA THR A 518 11.18 5.26 10.82
C THR A 518 10.49 5.62 9.52
N TYR A 519 9.16 5.56 9.53
CA TYR A 519 8.31 6.13 8.49
C TYR A 519 8.30 7.66 8.58
N CYS A 520 7.68 8.29 7.58
CA CYS A 520 7.58 9.74 7.51
C CYS A 520 6.73 10.38 8.62
N ASP A 521 5.83 9.61 9.24
CA ASP A 521 5.07 10.05 10.42
C ASP A 521 5.85 9.88 11.74
N GLY A 522 7.10 9.41 11.68
CA GLY A 522 7.97 9.17 12.82
C GLY A 522 7.73 7.82 13.53
N THR A 523 6.79 7.01 13.05
CA THR A 523 6.58 5.67 13.62
C THR A 523 7.75 4.74 13.29
N PRO A 524 8.17 3.86 14.23
CA PRO A 524 9.22 2.89 13.94
C PRO A 524 8.77 1.82 12.93
N ALA A 525 9.60 1.55 11.93
CA ALA A 525 9.43 0.43 11.01
C ALA A 525 9.96 -0.86 11.66
N ASN A 526 9.08 -1.55 12.38
CA ASN A 526 9.39 -2.76 13.15
C ASN A 526 8.70 -4.01 12.57
N GLU A 527 8.15 -3.92 11.36
CA GLU A 527 7.54 -5.05 10.69
C GLU A 527 8.60 -6.12 10.40
N THR A 528 8.23 -7.37 10.66
CA THR A 528 9.08 -8.52 10.35
C THR A 528 8.37 -9.36 9.31
N CYS A 529 9.13 -9.93 8.38
CA CYS A 529 8.60 -10.90 7.45
C CYS A 529 8.17 -12.13 8.26
N ILE A 530 6.87 -12.29 8.41
CA ILE A 530 6.29 -13.53 8.91
C ILE A 530 5.97 -14.36 7.66
N ALA A 531 7.02 -14.86 6.99
CA ALA A 531 6.90 -15.79 5.86
C ALA A 531 6.43 -17.14 6.39
N GLY A 532 5.13 -17.23 6.71
CA GLY A 532 4.64 -18.33 7.51
C GLY A 532 5.23 -18.30 8.92
N ILE A 533 4.53 -18.90 9.85
CA ILE A 533 5.22 -19.35 11.05
C ILE A 533 6.10 -20.49 10.55
N GLU A 534 7.42 -20.28 10.51
CA GLU A 534 8.36 -21.40 10.43
C GLU A 534 7.90 -22.41 11.48
N GLU A 535 7.70 -23.66 11.08
CA GLU A 535 7.86 -24.75 12.03
C GLU A 535 9.28 -24.58 12.56
N GLU A 536 9.44 -24.02 13.76
CA GLU A 536 10.68 -24.18 14.52
C GLU A 536 10.86 -25.68 14.73
N LEU A 537 11.55 -26.33 13.79
CA LEU A 537 12.23 -27.59 14.01
C LEU A 537 13.44 -27.27 14.90
N GLY A 538 13.17 -26.83 16.13
CA GLY A 538 14.14 -26.87 17.19
C GLY A 538 14.40 -28.34 17.52
N ASN A 539 15.21 -29.03 16.71
CA ASN A 539 15.73 -30.40 16.91
C ASN A 539 14.77 -31.53 17.37
N GLU A 540 13.47 -31.29 17.49
CA GLU A 540 12.53 -32.19 18.15
C GLU A 540 11.27 -32.34 17.29
N SER A 541 10.91 -33.58 16.94
CA SER A 541 9.84 -33.83 15.97
C SER A 541 8.47 -33.90 16.64
N ALA A 542 7.54 -33.10 16.11
CA ALA A 542 6.12 -33.18 16.40
C ALA A 542 5.32 -33.19 15.10
N VAL A 543 4.20 -33.91 15.07
CA VAL A 543 3.36 -34.15 13.90
C VAL A 543 1.90 -33.97 14.28
N ILE A 544 1.11 -33.42 13.36
CA ILE A 544 -0.35 -33.40 13.45
C ILE A 544 -0.89 -34.25 12.30
N TYR A 545 -1.71 -35.26 12.62
CA TYR A 545 -2.28 -36.15 11.62
C TYR A 545 -3.74 -36.51 11.93
N PRO A 546 -4.65 -36.52 10.93
CA PRO A 546 -4.45 -36.04 9.56
C PRO A 546 -4.28 -34.51 9.47
N ASN A 547 -3.42 -34.06 8.57
CA ASN A 547 -3.24 -32.64 8.24
C ASN A 547 -2.96 -32.48 6.74
N PRO A 548 -3.89 -31.93 5.94
CA PRO A 548 -5.14 -31.31 6.35
C PRO A 548 -6.17 -32.27 6.99
N SER A 549 -7.02 -31.75 7.88
CA SER A 549 -8.03 -32.51 8.63
C SER A 549 -9.46 -32.19 8.19
N THR A 550 -10.37 -33.16 8.33
CA THR A 550 -11.80 -33.03 8.02
C THR A 550 -12.72 -33.18 9.24
N GLY A 551 -12.18 -33.19 10.47
CA GLY A 551 -13.01 -33.26 11.69
C GLY A 551 -12.31 -33.73 12.97
N PHE A 552 -11.17 -34.42 12.87
CA PHE A 552 -10.39 -34.87 14.03
C PHE A 552 -8.90 -34.91 13.66
N SER A 553 -8.02 -34.45 14.56
CA SER A 553 -6.57 -34.56 14.38
C SER A 553 -5.89 -34.96 15.68
N MET A 554 -4.80 -35.72 15.57
CA MET A 554 -3.95 -36.06 16.69
C MET A 554 -2.63 -35.30 16.56
N PHE A 555 -2.27 -34.57 17.61
CA PHE A 555 -0.94 -34.04 17.80
C PHE A 555 -0.08 -35.11 18.50
N THR A 556 1.11 -35.38 17.99
CA THR A 556 2.09 -36.31 18.55
C THR A 556 3.46 -35.65 18.58
N ALA A 557 4.20 -35.76 19.68
CA ALA A 557 5.57 -35.27 19.82
C ALA A 557 6.51 -36.38 20.33
N GLU A 558 7.77 -36.38 19.90
CA GLU A 558 8.78 -37.31 20.40
C GLU A 558 9.08 -37.12 21.90
N ASN A 559 9.09 -35.86 22.35
CA ASN A 559 9.37 -35.47 23.72
C ASN A 559 8.11 -35.01 24.46
N THR A 560 8.16 -35.03 25.80
CA THR A 560 7.02 -34.69 26.65
C THR A 560 6.67 -33.21 26.52
N VAL A 561 5.44 -32.92 26.09
CA VAL A 561 4.85 -31.59 26.05
C VAL A 561 4.30 -31.24 27.43
N HIS A 562 4.56 -30.01 27.89
CA HIS A 562 4.03 -29.40 29.11
C HIS A 562 2.85 -28.45 28.83
N HIS A 563 2.85 -27.77 27.68
CA HIS A 563 1.79 -26.84 27.30
C HIS A 563 1.54 -26.88 25.79
N LEU A 564 0.28 -26.78 25.36
CA LEU A 564 -0.12 -26.72 23.94
C LEU A 564 -1.27 -25.73 23.77
N ALA A 565 -1.21 -24.88 22.75
CA ALA A 565 -2.24 -23.90 22.41
C ALA A 565 -2.47 -23.83 20.90
N VAL A 566 -3.71 -23.55 20.47
CA VAL A 566 -4.09 -23.38 19.06
C VAL A 566 -4.52 -21.94 18.81
N TYR A 567 -4.06 -21.36 17.70
CA TYR A 567 -4.35 -20.01 17.26
C TYR A 567 -4.96 -20.00 15.85
N ASP A 568 -5.85 -19.04 15.57
CA ASP A 568 -6.31 -18.75 14.20
C ASP A 568 -5.36 -17.82 13.43
N ALA A 569 -5.69 -17.53 12.17
CA ALA A 569 -4.92 -16.68 11.27
C ALA A 569 -4.84 -15.21 11.68
N LEU A 570 -5.61 -14.80 12.68
CA LEU A 570 -5.57 -13.45 13.25
C LEU A 570 -4.82 -13.45 14.59
N GLY A 571 -4.19 -14.57 14.97
CA GLY A 571 -3.46 -14.71 16.22
C GLY A 571 -4.33 -14.89 17.46
N ARG A 572 -5.65 -15.12 17.30
CA ARG A 572 -6.56 -15.35 18.43
C ARG A 572 -6.40 -16.78 18.94
N GLN A 573 -6.21 -16.94 20.25
CA GLN A 573 -6.12 -18.26 20.88
C GLN A 573 -7.51 -18.91 20.99
N LEU A 574 -7.64 -20.13 20.47
CA LEU A 574 -8.90 -20.89 20.41
C LEU A 574 -8.92 -22.06 21.38
N TYR A 575 -7.74 -22.61 21.68
CA TYR A 575 -7.58 -23.77 22.53
C TYR A 575 -6.29 -23.64 23.33
N ASN A 576 -6.29 -24.11 24.57
CA ASN A 576 -5.09 -24.30 25.37
C ASN A 576 -5.21 -25.50 26.30
N VAL A 577 -4.08 -26.12 26.61
CA VAL A 577 -3.97 -27.20 27.57
C VAL A 577 -2.59 -27.18 28.21
N THR A 578 -2.56 -27.37 29.52
CA THR A 578 -1.33 -27.55 30.31
C THR A 578 -1.36 -28.93 30.94
N GLY A 579 -0.26 -29.66 30.88
CA GLY A 579 -0.11 -31.02 31.42
C GLY A 579 1.02 -31.76 30.71
N LEU A 580 1.42 -32.91 31.25
CA LEU A 580 2.48 -33.74 30.67
C LEU A 580 1.90 -34.81 29.74
N PHE A 581 2.17 -34.70 28.44
CA PHE A 581 1.71 -35.66 27.44
C PHE A 581 2.63 -35.72 26.22
N LYS A 582 2.59 -36.82 25.48
CA LYS A 582 3.21 -36.94 24.15
C LYS A 582 2.21 -36.90 23.01
N GLU A 583 0.94 -37.17 23.30
CA GLU A 583 -0.15 -37.19 22.34
C GLU A 583 -1.34 -36.38 22.85
N LYS A 584 -2.00 -35.66 21.95
CA LYS A 584 -3.21 -34.90 22.27
C LYS A 584 -4.18 -34.90 21.10
N ALA A 585 -5.43 -35.27 21.37
CA ALA A 585 -6.52 -35.10 20.42
C ALA A 585 -6.90 -33.62 20.29
N LEU A 586 -7.07 -33.18 19.05
CA LEU A 586 -7.56 -31.85 18.67
C LEU A 586 -8.96 -32.03 18.04
N GLU A 587 -10.00 -31.64 18.79
CA GLU A 587 -11.41 -31.77 18.38
C GLU A 587 -11.87 -30.52 17.61
N ILE A 588 -12.58 -30.72 16.50
CA ILE A 588 -12.81 -29.70 15.43
C ILE A 588 -14.25 -29.19 15.39
N GLU A 589 -15.16 -29.70 16.22
CA GLU A 589 -16.62 -29.54 16.02
C GLU A 589 -17.11 -28.08 15.97
N ASN A 590 -16.32 -27.12 16.50
CA ASN A 590 -16.66 -25.69 16.51
C ASN A 590 -15.67 -24.79 15.73
N LEU A 591 -14.71 -25.35 15.00
CA LEU A 591 -13.74 -24.58 14.21
C LEU A 591 -14.19 -24.49 12.75
N GLN A 592 -14.05 -23.30 12.15
CA GLN A 592 -14.34 -23.11 10.73
C GLN A 592 -13.22 -23.69 9.85
N LYS A 593 -13.51 -23.86 8.57
CA LYS A 593 -12.50 -24.25 7.58
C LYS A 593 -11.44 -23.14 7.49
N GLY A 594 -10.17 -23.51 7.56
CA GLY A 594 -9.09 -22.54 7.59
C GLY A 594 -7.75 -23.08 8.10
N THR A 595 -6.78 -22.18 8.18
CA THR A 595 -5.43 -22.46 8.69
C THR A 595 -5.34 -22.04 10.15
N TYR A 596 -4.75 -22.91 10.97
CA TYR A 596 -4.51 -22.74 12.38
C TYR A 596 -3.04 -23.03 12.71
N TRP A 597 -2.58 -22.57 13.88
CA TRP A 597 -1.23 -22.82 14.38
C TRP A 597 -1.29 -23.42 15.77
N VAL A 598 -0.62 -24.55 15.94
CA VAL A 598 -0.49 -25.25 17.22
C VAL A 598 0.89 -24.95 17.79
N ARG A 599 0.93 -24.10 18.82
CA ARG A 599 2.14 -23.83 19.59
C ARG A 599 2.22 -24.80 20.75
N PHE A 600 3.38 -25.42 20.97
CA PHE A 600 3.61 -26.30 22.10
C PHE A 600 4.91 -25.94 22.82
N GLN A 601 4.97 -26.23 24.12
CA GLN A 601 6.14 -26.10 24.96
C GLN A 601 6.41 -27.44 25.61
N LEU A 602 7.66 -27.88 25.53
CA LEU A 602 8.16 -29.13 26.07
C LEU A 602 8.54 -28.97 27.55
N GLU A 603 8.67 -30.09 28.25
CA GLU A 603 9.06 -30.11 29.66
C GLU A 603 10.44 -29.47 29.90
N ASN A 604 11.36 -29.55 28.92
CA ASN A 604 12.67 -28.92 28.97
C ASN A 604 12.64 -27.39 28.73
N GLY A 605 11.45 -26.81 28.50
CA GLY A 605 11.24 -25.39 28.26
C GLY A 605 11.30 -24.96 26.79
N SER A 606 11.74 -25.85 25.87
CA SER A 606 11.76 -25.60 24.43
C SER A 606 10.34 -25.38 23.89
N VAL A 607 10.19 -24.52 22.89
CA VAL A 607 8.92 -24.19 22.27
C VAL A 607 8.99 -24.60 20.80
N GLY A 608 7.87 -25.04 20.24
CA GLY A 608 7.72 -25.31 18.81
C GLY A 608 6.33 -24.91 18.32
N VAL A 609 6.19 -24.80 17.00
CA VAL A 609 4.90 -24.49 16.35
C VAL A 609 4.66 -25.43 15.16
N LYS A 610 3.41 -25.86 14.98
CA LYS A 610 2.96 -26.70 13.87
C LYS A 610 1.76 -26.09 13.16
N GLN A 611 1.78 -26.05 11.84
CA GLN A 611 0.62 -25.64 11.06
C GLN A 611 -0.43 -26.74 11.07
N TRP A 612 -1.70 -26.37 11.22
CA TRP A 612 -2.84 -27.28 11.18
C TRP A 612 -3.93 -26.74 10.25
N VAL A 613 -4.26 -27.47 9.20
CA VAL A 613 -5.23 -27.05 8.18
C VAL A 613 -6.52 -27.85 8.35
N ILE A 614 -7.67 -27.16 8.40
CA ILE A 614 -9.01 -27.76 8.46
C ILE A 614 -9.74 -27.49 7.15
N HIS A 615 -10.21 -28.56 6.49
CA HIS A 615 -10.85 -28.52 5.17
C HIS A 615 -12.36 -28.35 5.16
#